data_AF-A0A425Y3X7-F1
#
_entry.id   AF-A0A425Y3X7-F1
#
_cell.length_a   1.000
_cell.length_b   1.000
_cell.length_c   1.000
_cell.angle_alpha   90.00
_cell.angle_beta   90.00
_cell.angle_gamma   90.00
#
_symmetry.space_group_name_H-M   'P 1'
#
loop_
_entity.id
_entity.type
_entity.pdbx_description
1 polymer ?
#
loop_
_entity_poly.entity_id
_entity_poly.type
_entity_poly.pdbx_seq_one_letter_code
_entity_poly.pdbx_strand_id
1 'polypeptide(L)'
;MYKQYDAAHNRALSVEEFIAINNIKLSAKPLVAELTIKISPLREELENVHKQRTENTSVVTAIKYSDKKTLADLLSSFNQLFFNYYMKIDQPEKVKAFTHSASHYLHGTDGILFNEANQRITDCENLGENLIDVGITAENLTDLKNETEIYRMIINKPLEIKKKNKTLKKKEDLIIKDINNIINLRLNKVMSSTFEKSDPELFAAYQLAARKENPGTRKLAIKGMIQNKETGEALKGVHIIIPALKIDHECRGKKGGYQIKNIETGIFPMRVEAKNFKAQEVTLVHNEGQTVEMNFLMEPELN
;
A
#
# COMPACT_ATOMS: atom_id res chain seq x y z
N MET A 1 -2.38 1.48 -1.54
CA MET A 1 -2.18 0.96 -2.91
C MET A 1 -0.95 0.06 -2.90
N TYR A 2 -1.13 -1.24 -3.15
CA TYR A 2 -0.09 -2.27 -3.03
C TYR A 2 0.69 -2.39 -4.34
N LYS A 3 1.42 -1.33 -4.69
CA LYS A 3 2.04 -1.12 -6.00
C LYS A 3 2.82 -2.32 -6.55
N GLN A 4 3.52 -3.07 -5.69
CA GLN A 4 4.29 -4.24 -6.13
C GLN A 4 3.42 -5.45 -6.50
N TYR A 5 2.30 -5.65 -5.78
CA TYR A 5 1.30 -6.65 -6.12
C TYR A 5 0.65 -6.28 -7.45
N ASP A 6 0.14 -5.06 -7.58
CA ASP A 6 -0.58 -4.60 -8.79
C ASP A 6 0.27 -4.82 -10.05
N ALA A 7 1.55 -4.39 -10.01
CA ALA A 7 2.47 -4.55 -11.12
C ALA A 7 2.80 -6.01 -11.46
N ALA A 8 2.95 -6.88 -10.46
CA ALA A 8 3.25 -8.29 -10.69
C ALA A 8 2.02 -9.07 -11.19
N HIS A 9 0.84 -8.77 -10.63
CA HIS A 9 -0.43 -9.36 -11.01
C HIS A 9 -0.84 -8.98 -12.43
N ASN A 10 -0.83 -7.68 -12.76
CA ASN A 10 -1.16 -7.20 -14.11
C ASN A 10 -0.22 -7.78 -15.15
N ARG A 11 1.08 -7.81 -14.84
CA ARG A 11 2.07 -8.41 -15.74
C ARG A 11 1.83 -9.91 -15.97
N ALA A 12 1.54 -10.67 -14.91
CA ALA A 12 1.23 -12.09 -15.05
C ALA A 12 -0.02 -12.29 -15.91
N LEU A 13 -1.06 -11.48 -15.68
CA LEU A 13 -2.30 -11.49 -16.45
C LEU A 13 -2.07 -11.16 -17.92
N SER A 14 -1.36 -10.08 -18.25
CA SER A 14 -1.05 -9.73 -19.65
C SER A 14 -0.25 -10.81 -20.37
N VAL A 15 0.68 -11.46 -19.67
CA VAL A 15 1.42 -12.61 -20.23
C VAL A 15 0.49 -13.80 -20.46
N GLU A 16 -0.43 -14.10 -19.55
CA GLU A 16 -1.44 -15.16 -19.72
C GLU A 16 -2.37 -14.88 -20.91
N GLU A 17 -2.85 -13.65 -21.07
CA GLU A 17 -3.66 -13.22 -22.20
C GLU A 17 -2.90 -13.39 -23.52
N PHE A 18 -1.64 -12.96 -23.57
CA PHE A 18 -0.77 -13.18 -24.73
C PHE A 18 -0.61 -14.67 -25.05
N ILE A 19 -0.41 -15.51 -24.03
CA ILE A 19 -0.28 -16.95 -24.19
C ILE A 19 -1.56 -17.56 -24.74
N ALA A 20 -2.73 -17.15 -24.23
CA ALA A 20 -4.02 -17.65 -24.66
C ALA A 20 -4.28 -17.35 -26.15
N ILE A 21 -3.97 -16.12 -26.58
CA ILE A 21 -4.11 -15.69 -27.99
C ILE A 21 -3.18 -16.49 -28.91
N ASN A 22 -1.96 -16.78 -28.46
CA ASN A 22 -0.91 -17.38 -29.29
C ASN A 22 -0.65 -18.87 -28.99
N ASN A 23 -1.59 -19.54 -28.30
CA ASN A 23 -1.37 -20.86 -27.72
C ASN A 23 -0.91 -21.91 -28.74
N ILE A 24 -1.48 -21.91 -29.96
CA ILE A 24 -1.10 -22.87 -31.01
C ILE A 24 0.40 -22.76 -31.35
N LYS A 25 0.93 -21.54 -31.50
CA LYS A 25 2.35 -21.30 -31.83
C LYS A 25 3.27 -21.59 -30.64
N LEU A 26 2.85 -21.20 -29.44
CA LEU A 26 3.66 -21.31 -28.22
C LEU A 26 3.72 -22.77 -27.71
N SER A 27 2.61 -23.50 -27.75
CA SER A 27 2.53 -24.91 -27.32
C SER A 27 3.35 -25.85 -28.21
N ALA A 28 3.60 -25.49 -29.46
CA ALA A 28 4.50 -26.23 -30.36
C ALA A 28 5.97 -26.24 -29.89
N LYS A 29 6.34 -25.40 -28.91
CA LYS A 29 7.67 -25.37 -28.29
C LYS A 29 7.59 -25.90 -26.85
N PRO A 30 8.11 -27.11 -26.56
CA PRO A 30 7.95 -27.75 -25.25
C PRO A 30 8.41 -26.90 -24.06
N LEU A 31 9.54 -26.19 -24.20
CA LEU A 31 10.08 -25.33 -23.15
C LEU A 31 9.20 -24.09 -22.88
N VAL A 32 8.53 -23.57 -23.91
CA VAL A 32 7.59 -22.45 -23.74
C VAL A 32 6.34 -22.97 -23.02
N ALA A 33 5.77 -24.08 -23.50
CA ALA A 33 4.59 -24.71 -22.89
C ALA A 33 4.79 -25.03 -21.39
N GLU A 34 5.96 -25.57 -21.01
CA GLU A 34 6.28 -25.84 -19.60
C GLU A 34 6.25 -24.57 -18.74
N LEU A 35 6.80 -23.46 -19.26
CA LEU A 35 6.88 -22.19 -18.54
C LEU A 35 5.52 -21.52 -18.42
N THR A 36 4.70 -21.57 -19.48
CA THR A 36 3.37 -20.95 -19.50
C THR A 36 2.42 -21.60 -18.49
N ILE A 37 2.48 -22.93 -18.34
CA ILE A 37 1.67 -23.68 -17.35
C ILE A 37 1.99 -23.26 -15.90
N LYS A 38 3.20 -22.78 -15.63
CA LYS A 38 3.63 -22.40 -14.27
C LYS A 38 3.14 -21.01 -13.83
N ILE A 39 2.73 -20.15 -14.75
CA ILE A 39 2.37 -18.75 -14.43
C ILE A 39 0.98 -18.65 -13.78
N SER A 40 -0.03 -19.30 -14.36
CA SER A 40 -1.43 -19.30 -13.87
C SER A 40 -1.57 -19.68 -12.38
N PRO A 41 -1.03 -20.82 -11.90
CA PRO A 41 -1.19 -21.18 -10.49
C PRO A 41 -0.51 -20.19 -9.54
N LEU A 42 0.61 -19.58 -9.95
CA LEU A 42 1.28 -18.57 -9.14
C LEU A 42 0.49 -17.25 -9.10
N ARG A 43 -0.16 -16.85 -10.20
CA ARG A 43 -1.03 -15.66 -10.23
C ARG A 43 -2.25 -15.84 -9.31
N GLU A 44 -2.90 -17.00 -9.39
CA GLU A 44 -4.03 -17.34 -8.52
C GLU A 44 -3.62 -17.39 -7.05
N GLU A 45 -2.47 -18.00 -6.75
CA GLU A 45 -1.93 -18.02 -5.39
C GLU A 45 -1.62 -16.60 -4.88
N LEU A 46 -1.04 -15.75 -5.74
CA LEU A 46 -0.77 -14.35 -5.42
C LEU A 46 -2.06 -13.59 -5.08
N GLU A 47 -3.11 -13.77 -5.87
CA GLU A 47 -4.42 -13.15 -5.63
C GLU A 47 -5.04 -13.61 -4.31
N ASN A 48 -5.00 -14.91 -4.02
CA ASN A 48 -5.52 -15.48 -2.79
C ASN A 48 -4.77 -14.97 -1.55
N VAL A 49 -3.44 -14.92 -1.59
CA VAL A 49 -2.62 -14.38 -0.50
C VAL A 49 -2.90 -12.90 -0.29
N HIS A 50 -3.07 -12.14 -1.37
CA HIS A 50 -3.39 -10.72 -1.32
C HIS A 50 -4.75 -10.47 -0.64
N LYS A 51 -5.80 -11.17 -1.07
CA LYS A 51 -7.14 -11.08 -0.46
C LYS A 51 -7.10 -11.33 1.05
N GLN A 52 -6.46 -12.42 1.48
CA GLN A 52 -6.31 -12.75 2.90
C GLN A 52 -5.56 -11.70 3.72
N ARG A 53 -4.62 -10.97 3.09
CA ARG A 53 -3.83 -9.92 3.75
C ARG A 53 -4.61 -8.60 3.87
N THR A 54 -5.49 -8.32 2.91
CA THR A 54 -6.32 -7.11 2.91
C THR A 54 -7.48 -7.17 3.88
N GLU A 55 -7.84 -8.37 4.34
CA GLU A 55 -8.90 -8.56 5.32
C GLU A 55 -8.49 -8.12 6.75
N ASN A 56 -9.37 -7.35 7.41
CA ASN A 56 -9.63 -7.38 8.86
C ASN A 56 -8.65 -6.72 9.86
N THR A 57 -7.76 -5.80 9.47
CA THR A 57 -6.90 -5.12 10.47
C THR A 57 -7.57 -3.95 11.20
N SER A 58 -8.30 -3.09 10.49
CA SER A 58 -8.93 -1.90 11.09
C SER A 58 -10.13 -2.26 11.98
N VAL A 59 -10.99 -3.15 11.50
CA VAL A 59 -12.22 -3.57 12.19
C VAL A 59 -11.90 -4.21 13.54
N VAL A 60 -10.93 -5.12 13.59
CA VAL A 60 -10.58 -5.83 14.84
C VAL A 60 -9.95 -4.89 15.87
N THR A 61 -9.19 -3.88 15.43
CA THR A 61 -8.63 -2.88 16.33
C THR A 61 -9.73 -1.98 16.91
N ALA A 62 -10.70 -1.59 16.10
CA ALA A 62 -11.85 -0.80 16.54
C ALA A 62 -12.74 -1.57 17.53
N ILE A 63 -13.04 -2.84 17.24
CA ILE A 63 -13.79 -3.73 18.15
C ILE A 63 -13.04 -3.86 19.48
N LYS A 64 -11.74 -4.16 19.46
CA LYS A 64 -10.95 -4.25 20.69
C LYS A 64 -11.02 -2.99 21.53
N TYR A 65 -10.90 -1.83 20.89
CA TYR A 65 -10.98 -0.55 21.60
C TYR A 65 -12.36 -0.30 22.20
N SER A 66 -13.43 -0.61 21.45
CA SER A 66 -14.81 -0.51 21.92
C SER A 66 -15.04 -1.38 23.16
N ASP A 67 -14.69 -2.66 23.09
CA ASP A 67 -14.91 -3.61 24.17
C ASP A 67 -14.01 -3.30 25.38
N LYS A 68 -12.78 -2.82 25.14
CA LYS A 68 -11.90 -2.31 26.21
C LYS A 68 -12.57 -1.16 26.96
N LYS A 69 -13.19 -0.24 26.23
CA LYS A 69 -13.87 0.92 26.80
C LYS A 69 -15.09 0.48 27.62
N THR A 70 -15.94 -0.40 27.07
CA THR A 70 -17.10 -0.96 27.79
C THR A 70 -16.67 -1.59 29.12
N LEU A 71 -15.67 -2.47 29.10
CA LEU A 71 -15.18 -3.12 30.30
C LEU A 71 -14.55 -2.12 31.29
N ALA A 72 -13.82 -1.11 30.82
CA ALA A 72 -13.23 -0.07 31.66
C ALA A 72 -14.30 0.81 32.34
N ASP A 73 -15.35 1.19 31.61
CA ASP A 73 -16.46 1.99 32.14
C ASP A 73 -17.25 1.19 33.19
N LEU A 74 -17.51 -0.10 32.92
CA LEU A 74 -18.17 -1.00 33.87
C LEU A 74 -17.33 -1.21 35.13
N LEU A 75 -16.05 -1.51 34.99
CA LEU A 75 -15.13 -1.71 36.11
C LEU A 75 -14.98 -0.44 36.96
N SER A 76 -14.92 0.73 36.32
CA SER A 76 -14.88 2.01 37.03
C SER A 76 -16.16 2.27 37.84
N SER A 77 -17.31 1.83 37.34
CA SER A 77 -18.59 1.94 38.04
C SER A 77 -18.62 1.03 39.28
N PHE A 78 -18.14 -0.21 39.14
CA PHE A 78 -17.95 -1.13 40.27
C PHE A 78 -17.01 -0.54 41.33
N ASN A 79 -15.86 0.00 40.90
CA ASN A 79 -14.92 0.63 41.82
C ASN A 79 -15.56 1.77 42.64
N GLN A 80 -16.40 2.60 42.03
CA GLN A 80 -17.09 3.66 42.75
C GLN A 80 -18.08 3.12 43.79
N LEU A 81 -18.79 2.04 43.48
CA LEU A 81 -19.70 1.37 44.42
C LEU A 81 -18.92 0.78 45.62
N PHE A 82 -17.84 0.06 45.34
CA PHE A 82 -16.95 -0.48 46.38
C PHE A 82 -16.30 0.62 47.23
N PHE A 83 -15.84 1.70 46.60
CA PHE A 83 -15.28 2.87 47.29
C PHE A 83 -16.30 3.41 48.31
N ASN A 84 -17.53 3.65 47.88
CA ASN A 84 -18.59 4.16 48.75
C ASN A 84 -18.96 3.19 49.87
N TYR A 85 -18.99 1.88 49.57
CA TYR A 85 -19.24 0.85 50.57
C TYR A 85 -18.16 0.82 51.66
N TYR A 86 -16.87 0.79 51.28
CA TYR A 86 -15.76 0.75 52.25
C TYR A 86 -15.63 2.03 53.07
N MET A 87 -15.98 3.18 52.50
CA MET A 87 -16.10 4.43 53.24
C MET A 87 -17.24 4.40 54.26
N LYS A 88 -18.38 3.77 53.93
CA LYS A 88 -19.53 3.62 54.84
C LYS A 88 -19.23 2.71 56.03
N ILE A 89 -18.45 1.64 55.83
CA ILE A 89 -18.11 0.68 56.91
C ILE A 89 -16.80 1.03 57.64
N ASP A 90 -16.28 2.24 57.46
CA ASP A 90 -15.06 2.76 58.10
C ASP A 90 -13.82 1.88 57.93
N GLN A 91 -13.60 1.36 56.71
CA GLN A 91 -12.41 0.60 56.31
C GLN A 91 -11.60 1.33 55.22
N PRO A 92 -11.05 2.52 55.52
CA PRO A 92 -10.39 3.38 54.53
C PRO A 92 -9.13 2.76 53.92
N GLU A 93 -8.50 1.79 54.57
CA GLU A 93 -7.32 1.09 54.06
C GLU A 93 -7.62 0.29 52.78
N LYS A 94 -8.85 -0.21 52.63
CA LYS A 94 -9.28 -0.98 51.45
C LYS A 94 -9.62 -0.09 50.26
N VAL A 95 -9.96 1.18 50.52
CA VAL A 95 -10.44 2.14 49.53
C VAL A 95 -9.41 2.42 48.42
N LYS A 96 -8.11 2.35 48.73
CA LYS A 96 -7.03 2.62 47.77
C LYS A 96 -7.12 1.74 46.52
N ALA A 97 -7.59 0.50 46.67
CA ALA A 97 -7.73 -0.46 45.57
C ALA A 97 -8.81 -0.06 44.55
N PHE A 98 -9.71 0.86 44.90
CA PHE A 98 -10.90 1.22 44.11
C PHE A 98 -10.85 2.65 43.56
N THR A 99 -9.67 3.27 43.51
CA THR A 99 -9.49 4.67 43.09
C THR A 99 -9.31 4.85 41.58
N HIS A 100 -9.15 3.75 40.84
CA HIS A 100 -8.89 3.79 39.40
C HIS A 100 -10.16 4.11 38.60
N SER A 101 -10.05 5.14 37.76
CA SER A 101 -11.06 5.56 36.78
C SER A 101 -11.05 4.72 35.49
N ALA A 102 -12.12 4.80 34.71
CA ALA A 102 -12.18 4.23 33.35
C ALA A 102 -11.02 4.68 32.45
N SER A 103 -10.61 5.96 32.55
CA SER A 103 -9.48 6.50 31.79
C SER A 103 -8.16 5.80 32.14
N HIS A 104 -7.95 5.47 33.42
CA HIS A 104 -6.77 4.72 33.86
C HIS A 104 -6.71 3.36 33.16
N TYR A 105 -7.83 2.64 33.12
CA TYR A 105 -7.90 1.32 32.48
C TYR A 105 -7.78 1.37 30.95
N LEU A 106 -8.38 2.39 30.33
CA LEU A 106 -8.32 2.57 28.88
C LEU A 106 -6.88 2.79 28.39
N HIS A 107 -6.11 3.60 29.12
CA HIS A 107 -4.70 3.90 28.81
C HIS A 107 -3.71 2.88 29.41
N GLY A 108 -4.17 2.07 30.37
CA GLY A 108 -3.40 0.99 30.97
C GLY A 108 -3.16 -0.18 30.02
N THR A 109 -2.29 -1.11 30.43
CA THR A 109 -2.06 -2.35 29.69
C THR A 109 -3.30 -3.24 29.76
N ASP A 110 -3.49 -4.08 28.73
CA ASP A 110 -4.64 -5.01 28.71
C ASP A 110 -4.61 -5.99 29.88
N GLY A 111 -3.41 -6.33 30.36
CA GLY A 111 -3.23 -7.15 31.55
C GLY A 111 -3.70 -6.47 32.84
N ILE A 112 -3.51 -5.15 32.99
CA ILE A 112 -4.02 -4.42 34.16
C ILE A 112 -5.54 -4.47 34.19
N LEU A 113 -6.20 -4.13 33.08
CA LEU A 113 -7.67 -4.14 33.01
C LEU A 113 -8.23 -5.54 33.27
N PHE A 114 -7.66 -6.57 32.65
CA PHE A 114 -8.14 -7.94 32.80
C PHE A 114 -7.92 -8.48 34.23
N ASN A 115 -6.76 -8.22 34.83
CA ASN A 115 -6.48 -8.67 36.19
C ASN A 115 -7.38 -7.97 37.21
N GLU A 116 -7.58 -6.66 37.07
CA GLU A 116 -8.45 -5.89 37.96
C GLU A 116 -9.92 -6.30 37.81
N ALA A 117 -10.40 -6.56 36.58
CA ALA A 117 -11.75 -7.08 36.37
C ALA A 117 -11.97 -8.42 37.06
N ASN A 118 -11.04 -9.37 36.93
CA ASN A 118 -11.11 -10.65 37.64
C ASN A 118 -11.05 -10.48 39.16
N GLN A 119 -10.18 -9.58 39.64
CA GLN A 119 -10.12 -9.28 41.08
C GLN A 119 -11.46 -8.75 41.60
N ARG A 120 -12.15 -7.85 40.87
CA ARG A 120 -13.47 -7.37 41.30
C ARG A 120 -14.55 -8.42 41.22
N ILE A 121 -14.50 -9.32 40.23
CA ILE A 121 -15.39 -10.48 40.20
C ILE A 121 -15.21 -11.31 41.46
N THR A 122 -13.96 -11.61 41.84
CA THR A 122 -13.65 -12.34 43.08
C THR A 122 -14.09 -11.58 44.33
N ASP A 123 -13.88 -10.26 44.39
CA ASP A 123 -14.33 -9.44 45.52
C ASP A 123 -15.86 -9.47 45.66
N CYS A 124 -16.59 -9.42 44.55
CA CYS A 124 -18.05 -9.56 44.53
C CYS A 124 -18.49 -10.94 45.03
N GLU A 125 -17.86 -12.01 44.55
CA GLU A 125 -18.17 -13.38 44.96
C GLU A 125 -17.90 -13.61 46.45
N ASN A 126 -16.83 -13.02 46.98
CA ASN A 126 -16.47 -13.11 48.40
C ASN A 126 -17.45 -12.37 49.32
N LEU A 127 -18.09 -11.30 48.85
CA LEU A 127 -19.08 -10.56 49.64
C LEU A 127 -20.41 -11.31 49.80
N GLY A 128 -20.75 -12.19 48.86
CA GLY A 128 -21.95 -13.01 48.91
C GLY A 128 -23.21 -12.17 49.11
N GLU A 129 -23.96 -12.42 50.18
CA GLU A 129 -25.22 -11.72 50.49
C GLU A 129 -25.03 -10.21 50.73
N ASN A 130 -23.83 -9.77 51.13
CA ASN A 130 -23.53 -8.35 51.36
C ASN A 130 -23.40 -7.53 50.06
N LEU A 131 -23.49 -8.16 48.88
CA LEU A 131 -23.51 -7.47 47.58
C LEU A 131 -24.62 -6.41 47.49
N ILE A 132 -25.76 -6.69 48.13
CA ILE A 132 -26.91 -5.78 48.16
C ILE A 132 -26.54 -4.45 48.86
N ASP A 133 -25.72 -4.51 49.92
CA ASP A 133 -25.28 -3.32 50.65
C ASP A 133 -24.29 -2.44 49.86
N VAL A 134 -23.61 -3.04 48.88
CA VAL A 134 -22.74 -2.33 47.92
C VAL A 134 -23.58 -1.68 46.80
N GLY A 135 -24.82 -2.14 46.59
CA GLY A 135 -25.68 -1.71 45.48
C GLY A 135 -25.36 -2.42 44.17
N ILE A 136 -24.72 -3.60 44.23
CA ILE A 136 -24.42 -4.42 43.05
C ILE A 136 -25.46 -5.54 42.94
N THR A 137 -26.18 -5.60 41.83
CA THR A 137 -27.13 -6.69 41.56
C THR A 137 -26.44 -7.91 40.95
N ALA A 138 -27.10 -9.07 41.00
CA ALA A 138 -26.61 -10.28 40.33
C ALA A 138 -26.50 -10.12 38.80
N GLU A 139 -27.36 -9.27 38.21
CA GLU A 139 -27.32 -8.92 36.79
C GLU A 139 -26.02 -8.17 36.46
N ASN A 140 -25.69 -7.12 37.23
CA ASN A 140 -24.44 -6.37 37.05
C ASN A 140 -23.19 -7.27 37.16
N LEU A 141 -23.16 -8.21 38.10
CA LEU A 141 -22.05 -9.16 38.23
C LEU A 141 -21.95 -10.09 37.02
N THR A 142 -23.09 -10.52 36.49
CA THR A 142 -23.15 -11.34 35.27
C THR A 142 -22.64 -10.56 34.07
N ASP A 143 -23.01 -9.30 33.92
CA ASP A 143 -22.51 -8.42 32.87
C ASP A 143 -21.00 -8.24 32.95
N LEU A 144 -20.45 -8.00 34.15
CA LEU A 144 -19.01 -7.86 34.34
C LEU A 144 -18.25 -9.13 33.94
N LYS A 145 -18.77 -10.32 34.29
CA LYS A 145 -18.20 -11.61 33.87
C LYS A 145 -18.25 -11.78 32.35
N ASN A 146 -19.39 -11.50 31.74
CA ASN A 146 -19.58 -11.63 30.30
C ASN A 146 -18.64 -10.70 29.51
N GLU A 147 -18.58 -9.42 29.88
CA GLU A 147 -17.70 -8.44 29.24
C GLU A 147 -16.21 -8.77 29.43
N THR A 148 -15.84 -9.32 30.60
CA THR A 148 -14.46 -9.79 30.85
C THR A 148 -14.08 -10.92 29.92
N GLU A 149 -14.97 -11.89 29.70
CA GLU A 149 -14.72 -13.01 28.78
C GLU A 149 -14.75 -12.58 27.31
N ILE A 150 -15.67 -11.70 26.91
CA ILE A 150 -15.67 -11.09 25.57
C ILE A 150 -14.33 -10.39 25.30
N TYR A 151 -13.87 -9.56 26.25
CA TYR A 151 -12.60 -8.86 26.13
C TYR A 151 -11.42 -9.84 26.05
N ARG A 152 -11.42 -10.89 26.86
CA ARG A 152 -10.38 -11.94 26.84
C ARG A 152 -10.20 -12.54 25.45
N MET A 153 -11.30 -12.82 24.75
CA MET A 153 -11.27 -13.43 23.41
C MET A 153 -10.67 -12.50 22.34
N ILE A 154 -10.63 -11.19 22.56
CA ILE A 154 -10.18 -10.21 21.56
C ILE A 154 -8.81 -9.59 21.85
N ILE A 155 -8.30 -9.66 23.09
CA ILE A 155 -7.03 -9.02 23.51
C ILE A 155 -5.89 -9.32 22.52
N ASN A 156 -5.76 -10.58 22.13
CA ASN A 156 -4.65 -11.09 21.32
C ASN A 156 -4.90 -11.04 19.80
N LYS A 157 -6.16 -10.87 19.34
CA LYS A 157 -6.51 -10.91 17.91
C LYS A 157 -5.70 -9.92 17.05
N PRO A 158 -5.48 -8.64 17.46
CA PRO A 158 -4.66 -7.73 16.66
C PRO A 158 -3.21 -8.21 16.48
N LEU A 159 -2.63 -8.83 17.49
CA LEU A 159 -1.26 -9.36 17.43
C LEU A 159 -1.19 -10.58 16.51
N GLU A 160 -2.17 -11.47 16.57
CA GLU A 160 -2.29 -12.64 15.69
C GLU A 160 -2.43 -12.20 14.23
N ILE A 161 -3.28 -11.22 13.94
CA ILE A 161 -3.45 -10.66 12.59
C ILE A 161 -2.15 -10.03 12.11
N LYS A 162 -1.44 -9.27 12.96
CA LYS A 162 -0.14 -8.68 12.59
C LYS A 162 0.89 -9.76 12.25
N LYS A 163 0.95 -10.85 13.02
CA LYS A 163 1.82 -12.00 12.76
C LYS A 163 1.44 -12.69 11.44
N LYS A 164 0.14 -12.99 11.25
CA LYS A 164 -0.40 -13.59 10.02
C LYS A 164 -0.06 -12.74 8.80
N ASN A 165 -0.29 -11.42 8.86
CA ASN A 165 0.00 -10.49 7.77
C ASN A 165 1.50 -10.40 7.45
N LYS A 166 2.37 -10.50 8.46
CA LYS A 166 3.82 -10.59 8.23
C LYS A 166 4.19 -11.85 7.46
N THR A 167 3.57 -12.99 7.79
CA THR A 167 3.78 -14.26 7.07
C THR A 167 3.22 -14.20 5.66
N LEU A 168 1.99 -13.70 5.48
CA LEU A 168 1.35 -13.53 4.17
C LEU A 168 2.17 -12.60 3.27
N LYS A 169 2.67 -11.48 3.79
CA LYS A 169 3.54 -10.57 3.04
C LYS A 169 4.80 -11.28 2.54
N LYS A 170 5.48 -12.07 3.38
CA LYS A 170 6.65 -12.84 2.96
C LYS A 170 6.30 -13.83 1.85
N LYS A 171 5.15 -14.48 1.96
CA LYS A 171 4.65 -15.42 0.95
C LYS A 171 4.35 -14.69 -0.38
N GLU A 172 3.69 -13.55 -0.32
CA GLU A 172 3.42 -12.65 -1.45
C GLU A 172 4.73 -12.24 -2.16
N ASP A 173 5.73 -11.78 -1.39
CA ASP A 173 7.03 -11.38 -1.90
C ASP A 173 7.77 -12.53 -2.62
N LEU A 174 7.66 -13.77 -2.08
CA LEU A 174 8.21 -14.97 -2.70
C LEU A 174 7.51 -15.31 -4.02
N ILE A 175 6.18 -15.31 -4.05
CA ILE A 175 5.41 -15.59 -5.27
C ILE A 175 5.71 -14.53 -6.34
N ILE A 176 5.75 -13.24 -5.98
CA ILE A 176 6.13 -12.16 -6.89
C ILE A 176 7.54 -12.41 -7.45
N LYS A 177 8.48 -12.85 -6.62
CA LYS A 177 9.84 -13.18 -7.06
C LYS A 177 9.82 -14.35 -8.05
N ASP A 178 9.04 -15.39 -7.80
CA ASP A 178 8.96 -16.57 -8.65
C ASP A 178 8.31 -16.26 -10.01
N ILE A 179 7.22 -15.49 -10.03
CA ILE A 179 6.62 -14.96 -11.28
C ILE A 179 7.66 -14.17 -12.07
N ASN A 180 8.38 -13.25 -11.40
CA ASN A 180 9.40 -12.44 -12.06
C ASN A 180 10.58 -13.28 -12.56
N ASN A 181 10.97 -14.34 -11.85
CA ASN A 181 12.02 -15.25 -12.30
C ASN A 181 11.57 -16.03 -13.53
N ILE A 182 10.34 -16.55 -13.55
CA ILE A 182 9.79 -17.27 -14.70
C ILE A 182 9.77 -16.35 -15.91
N ILE A 183 9.20 -15.14 -15.79
CA ILE A 183 9.06 -14.23 -16.93
C ILE A 183 10.44 -13.70 -17.36
N ASN A 184 11.22 -13.10 -16.44
CA ASN A 184 12.46 -12.40 -16.81
C ASN A 184 13.63 -13.32 -17.13
N LEU A 185 13.81 -14.40 -16.36
CA LEU A 185 15.01 -15.22 -16.47
C LEU A 185 14.85 -16.41 -17.40
N ARG A 186 13.62 -16.93 -17.52
CA ARG A 186 13.35 -18.12 -18.34
C ARG A 186 12.60 -17.76 -19.61
N LEU A 187 11.38 -17.22 -19.50
CA LEU A 187 10.50 -17.01 -20.64
C LEU A 187 11.07 -15.98 -21.61
N ASN A 188 11.56 -14.84 -21.14
CA ASN A 188 12.24 -13.85 -21.99
C ASN A 188 13.38 -14.45 -22.82
N LYS A 189 14.20 -15.31 -22.21
CA LYS A 189 15.34 -15.94 -22.90
C LYS A 189 14.88 -16.92 -23.97
N VAL A 190 13.91 -17.76 -23.64
CA VAL A 190 13.36 -18.74 -24.60
C VAL A 190 12.63 -18.03 -25.74
N MET A 191 11.89 -16.97 -25.44
CA MET A 191 11.18 -16.18 -26.45
C MET A 191 12.17 -15.47 -27.39
N SER A 192 13.23 -14.85 -26.85
CA SER A 192 14.29 -14.23 -27.65
C SER A 192 15.01 -15.27 -28.52
N SER A 193 15.46 -16.39 -27.93
CA SER A 193 16.19 -17.42 -28.69
C SER A 193 15.37 -18.09 -29.79
N THR A 194 14.04 -18.15 -29.64
CA THR A 194 13.16 -18.91 -30.53
C THR A 194 12.47 -18.04 -31.56
N PHE A 195 11.99 -16.86 -31.17
CA PHE A 195 11.05 -16.05 -31.96
C PHE A 195 11.62 -14.71 -32.42
N GLU A 196 12.69 -14.19 -31.81
CA GLU A 196 13.22 -12.87 -32.16
C GLU A 196 13.58 -12.72 -33.64
N LYS A 197 14.14 -13.78 -34.25
CA LYS A 197 14.48 -13.80 -35.68
C LYS A 197 13.44 -14.49 -36.55
N SER A 198 12.68 -15.43 -36.00
CA SER A 198 11.78 -16.29 -36.78
C SER A 198 10.37 -15.72 -36.88
N ASP A 199 9.89 -15.01 -35.86
CA ASP A 199 8.58 -14.34 -35.81
C ASP A 199 8.72 -13.04 -34.97
N PRO A 200 9.27 -11.96 -35.56
CA PRO A 200 9.54 -10.72 -34.85
C PRO A 200 8.28 -10.04 -34.31
N GLU A 201 7.14 -10.18 -34.99
CA GLU A 201 5.86 -9.63 -34.55
C GLU A 201 5.37 -10.30 -33.27
N LEU A 202 5.43 -11.64 -33.22
CA LEU A 202 5.10 -12.40 -32.02
C LEU A 202 6.01 -12.04 -30.84
N PHE A 203 7.31 -11.86 -31.10
CA PHE A 203 8.26 -11.46 -30.06
C PHE A 203 8.02 -10.04 -29.55
N ALA A 204 7.68 -9.09 -30.43
CA ALA A 204 7.31 -7.73 -30.04
C ALA A 204 6.02 -7.70 -29.21
N ALA A 205 5.00 -8.46 -29.61
CA ALA A 205 3.76 -8.60 -28.84
C ALA A 205 4.01 -9.22 -27.45
N TYR A 206 4.90 -10.22 -27.37
CA TYR A 206 5.34 -10.78 -26.10
C TYR A 206 6.04 -9.75 -25.21
N GLN A 207 6.97 -8.95 -25.76
CA GLN A 207 7.69 -7.92 -25.02
C GLN A 207 6.73 -6.90 -24.39
N LEU A 208 5.67 -6.52 -25.12
CA LEU A 208 4.62 -5.65 -24.62
C LEU A 208 3.85 -6.29 -23.47
N ALA A 209 3.43 -7.55 -23.62
CA ALA A 209 2.71 -8.29 -22.58
C ALA A 209 3.56 -8.56 -21.33
N ALA A 210 4.84 -8.90 -21.52
CA ALA A 210 5.80 -9.16 -20.45
C ALA A 210 6.38 -7.87 -19.85
N ARG A 211 5.93 -6.69 -20.26
CA ARG A 211 6.43 -5.42 -19.75
C ARG A 211 6.12 -5.29 -18.26
N LYS A 212 7.12 -4.93 -17.47
CA LYS A 212 6.92 -4.64 -16.05
C LYS A 212 6.46 -3.20 -15.91
N GLU A 213 5.21 -2.99 -15.50
CA GLU A 213 4.79 -1.68 -15.05
C GLU A 213 5.66 -1.25 -13.87
N ASN A 214 6.26 -0.07 -13.96
CA ASN A 214 7.06 0.53 -12.89
C ASN A 214 6.20 1.58 -12.16
N PRO A 215 5.34 1.20 -11.18
CA PRO A 215 4.34 2.08 -10.55
C PRO A 215 4.93 3.18 -9.64
N GLY A 216 6.25 3.36 -9.66
CA GLY A 216 7.00 3.86 -8.51
C GLY A 216 7.93 5.05 -8.74
N THR A 217 8.22 5.46 -9.96
CA THR A 217 9.16 6.57 -10.16
C THR A 217 8.54 7.61 -11.06
N ARG A 218 8.34 8.83 -10.52
CA ARG A 218 8.20 10.05 -11.32
C ARG A 218 9.52 10.21 -12.08
N LYS A 219 9.70 9.46 -13.17
CA LYS A 219 10.93 9.53 -13.94
C LYS A 219 10.89 10.87 -14.67
N LEU A 220 11.92 11.66 -14.41
CA LEU A 220 12.22 12.83 -15.21
C LEU A 220 12.36 12.34 -16.65
N ALA A 221 11.43 12.71 -17.52
CA ALA A 221 11.38 12.18 -18.86
C ALA A 221 12.26 13.01 -19.80
N ILE A 222 12.18 14.33 -19.66
CA ILE A 222 13.01 15.29 -20.39
C ILE A 222 13.57 16.31 -19.40
N LYS A 223 14.83 16.66 -19.59
CA LYS A 223 15.44 17.83 -18.96
C LYS A 223 16.26 18.60 -19.99
N GLY A 224 16.51 19.85 -19.70
CA GLY A 224 17.35 20.66 -20.55
C GLY A 224 17.40 22.11 -20.15
N MET A 225 18.04 22.89 -21.00
CA MET A 225 18.20 24.33 -20.86
C MET A 225 17.91 25.03 -22.19
N ILE A 226 17.28 26.19 -22.10
CA ILE A 226 16.94 27.03 -23.24
C ILE A 226 17.69 28.36 -23.12
N GLN A 227 18.47 28.70 -24.14
CA GLN A 227 19.29 29.91 -24.19
C GLN A 227 19.07 30.69 -25.47
N ASN A 228 19.35 31.99 -25.43
CA ASN A 228 19.45 32.82 -26.62
C ASN A 228 20.72 32.46 -27.39
N LYS A 229 20.60 32.18 -28.70
CA LYS A 229 21.73 31.84 -29.56
C LYS A 229 22.78 32.96 -29.67
N GLU A 230 22.36 34.23 -29.60
CA GLU A 230 23.26 35.38 -29.77
C GLU A 230 23.97 35.78 -28.49
N THR A 231 23.24 35.86 -27.37
CA THR A 231 23.79 36.35 -26.09
C THR A 231 24.28 35.23 -25.17
N GLY A 232 23.86 33.98 -25.41
CA GLY A 232 24.10 32.85 -24.51
C GLY A 232 23.31 32.91 -23.20
N GLU A 233 22.46 33.92 -23.02
CA GLU A 233 21.66 34.09 -21.81
C GLU A 233 20.49 33.12 -21.75
N ALA A 234 20.15 32.68 -20.54
CA ALA A 234 19.04 31.77 -20.31
C ALA A 234 17.69 32.46 -20.55
N LEU A 235 16.82 31.80 -21.32
CA LEU A 235 15.49 32.32 -21.65
C LEU A 235 14.42 31.88 -20.62
N LYS A 236 13.46 32.75 -20.35
CA LYS A 236 12.32 32.50 -19.46
C LYS A 236 11.01 32.66 -20.22
N GLY A 237 9.96 31.98 -19.75
CA GLY A 237 8.65 32.05 -20.40
C GLY A 237 8.61 31.34 -21.76
N VAL A 238 9.53 30.42 -22.00
CA VAL A 238 9.53 29.56 -23.20
C VAL A 238 8.55 28.41 -22.98
N HIS A 239 7.70 28.15 -23.96
CA HIS A 239 6.75 27.05 -23.98
C HIS A 239 7.34 25.84 -24.71
N ILE A 240 7.25 24.67 -24.10
CA ILE A 240 7.56 23.38 -24.71
C ILE A 240 6.25 22.62 -24.86
N ILE A 241 5.85 22.40 -26.12
CA ILE A 241 4.55 21.84 -26.48
C ILE A 241 4.77 20.47 -27.10
N ILE A 242 4.08 19.44 -26.57
CA ILE A 242 4.05 18.09 -27.14
C ILE A 242 2.58 17.75 -27.43
N PRO A 243 2.09 18.03 -28.66
CA PRO A 243 0.66 17.96 -28.98
C PRO A 243 0.04 16.59 -28.74
N ALA A 244 0.77 15.51 -29.09
CA ALA A 244 0.31 14.13 -28.95
C ALA A 244 -0.03 13.75 -27.50
N LEU A 245 0.62 14.39 -26.53
CA LEU A 245 0.44 14.12 -25.10
C LEU A 245 -0.35 15.21 -24.38
N LYS A 246 -0.83 16.24 -25.11
CA LYS A 246 -1.49 17.44 -24.56
C LYS A 246 -0.66 18.11 -23.46
N ILE A 247 0.67 18.13 -23.63
CA ILE A 247 1.59 18.77 -22.70
C ILE A 247 1.93 20.17 -23.25
N ASP A 248 1.72 21.19 -22.43
CA ASP A 248 2.24 22.54 -22.61
C ASP A 248 3.00 22.91 -21.33
N HIS A 249 4.33 22.97 -21.44
CA HIS A 249 5.23 23.21 -20.32
C HIS A 249 5.92 24.55 -20.45
N GLU A 250 5.60 25.46 -19.52
CA GLU A 250 6.23 26.77 -19.44
C GLU A 250 7.53 26.74 -18.62
N CYS A 251 8.61 27.24 -19.20
CA CYS A 251 9.93 27.31 -18.59
C CYS A 251 10.02 28.53 -17.64
N ARG A 252 9.63 28.32 -16.38
CA ARG A 252 9.59 29.37 -15.33
C ARG A 252 10.92 29.58 -14.59
N GLY A 253 11.90 28.70 -14.80
CA GLY A 253 13.17 28.72 -14.08
C GLY A 253 14.04 29.93 -14.47
N LYS A 254 14.60 30.65 -13.47
CA LYS A 254 15.47 31.81 -13.75
C LYS A 254 16.76 31.47 -14.52
N LYS A 255 17.13 30.19 -14.57
CA LYS A 255 18.30 29.65 -15.25
C LYS A 255 17.97 29.03 -16.63
N GLY A 256 16.75 29.22 -17.14
CA GLY A 256 16.31 28.65 -18.44
C GLY A 256 16.22 27.13 -18.47
N GLY A 257 16.35 26.48 -17.31
CA GLY A 257 16.23 25.04 -17.16
C GLY A 257 14.77 24.62 -17.14
N TYR A 258 14.48 23.46 -17.74
CA TYR A 258 13.16 22.85 -17.76
C TYR A 258 13.21 21.36 -17.43
N GLN A 259 12.09 20.83 -16.93
CA GLN A 259 11.97 19.43 -16.51
C GLN A 259 10.53 18.96 -16.75
N ILE A 260 10.37 18.05 -17.72
CA ILE A 260 9.08 17.41 -18.02
C ILE A 260 9.12 15.99 -17.46
N LYS A 261 8.11 15.64 -16.66
CA LYS A 261 7.99 14.33 -15.99
C LYS A 261 6.89 13.53 -16.65
N ASN A 262 7.00 12.20 -16.55
CA ASN A 262 5.94 11.26 -16.94
C ASN A 262 5.51 11.38 -18.41
N ILE A 263 6.45 11.19 -19.33
CA ILE A 263 6.13 11.01 -20.75
C ILE A 263 6.07 9.50 -21.02
N GLU A 264 5.07 9.07 -21.76
CA GLU A 264 4.97 7.69 -22.24
C GLU A 264 6.09 7.39 -23.23
N THR A 265 6.47 6.12 -23.35
CA THR A 265 7.49 5.73 -24.34
C THR A 265 6.96 5.87 -25.75
N GLY A 266 7.73 6.51 -26.62
CA GLY A 266 7.31 6.73 -28.00
C GLY A 266 8.14 7.79 -28.71
N ILE A 267 7.74 8.09 -29.94
CA ILE A 267 8.30 9.15 -30.78
C ILE A 267 7.23 10.23 -30.92
N PHE A 268 7.55 11.46 -30.51
CA PHE A 268 6.59 12.56 -30.48
C PHE A 268 7.16 13.80 -31.18
N PRO A 269 6.35 14.54 -31.96
CA PRO A 269 6.70 15.88 -32.38
C PRO A 269 6.64 16.81 -31.16
N MET A 270 7.68 17.61 -30.98
CA MET A 270 7.79 18.60 -29.91
C MET A 270 8.10 19.97 -30.53
N ARG A 271 7.44 21.01 -30.02
CA ARG A 271 7.63 22.39 -30.47
C ARG A 271 8.06 23.27 -29.31
N VAL A 272 9.05 24.12 -29.53
CA VAL A 272 9.58 25.06 -28.53
C VAL A 272 9.33 26.49 -29.03
N GLU A 273 8.66 27.30 -28.22
CA GLU A 273 8.19 28.65 -28.62
C GLU A 273 8.48 29.68 -27.53
N ALA A 274 8.96 30.86 -27.92
CA ALA A 274 9.13 31.99 -27.02
C ALA A 274 8.76 33.29 -27.73
N LYS A 275 8.30 34.29 -26.97
CA LYS A 275 7.96 35.61 -27.52
C LYS A 275 9.21 36.29 -28.12
N ASN A 276 9.11 36.76 -29.36
CA ASN A 276 10.20 37.38 -30.15
C ASN A 276 11.33 36.41 -30.52
N PHE A 277 11.07 35.10 -30.56
CA PHE A 277 12.01 34.09 -31.04
C PHE A 277 11.33 33.15 -32.01
N LYS A 278 12.08 32.67 -33.00
CA LYS A 278 11.60 31.67 -33.96
C LYS A 278 11.28 30.35 -33.25
N ALA A 279 10.13 29.78 -33.55
CA ALA A 279 9.75 28.47 -33.05
C ALA A 279 10.66 27.36 -33.61
N GLN A 280 10.97 26.36 -32.80
CA GLN A 280 11.73 25.17 -33.23
C GLN A 280 10.87 23.92 -33.10
N GLU A 281 10.87 23.09 -34.14
CA GLU A 281 10.23 21.78 -34.14
C GLU A 281 11.31 20.69 -34.07
N VAL A 282 11.17 19.77 -33.12
CA VAL A 282 12.12 18.68 -32.90
C VAL A 282 11.36 17.38 -32.61
N THR A 283 11.90 16.27 -33.12
CA THR A 283 11.38 14.93 -32.79
C THR A 283 11.97 14.46 -31.46
N LEU A 284 11.10 14.24 -30.47
CA LEU A 284 11.45 13.60 -29.21
C LEU A 284 11.35 12.08 -29.36
N VAL A 285 12.45 11.38 -29.06
CA VAL A 285 12.46 9.92 -28.91
C VAL A 285 12.60 9.59 -27.43
N HIS A 286 11.55 9.06 -26.81
CA HIS A 286 11.53 8.75 -25.38
C HIS A 286 11.44 7.24 -25.12
N ASN A 287 12.45 6.69 -24.44
CA ASN A 287 12.51 5.28 -24.03
C ASN A 287 12.27 5.12 -22.52
N GLU A 288 11.79 3.94 -22.11
CA GLU A 288 11.41 3.73 -20.71
C GLU A 288 12.62 3.84 -19.79
N GLY A 289 12.51 4.62 -18.73
CA GLY A 289 13.57 4.71 -17.74
C GLY A 289 14.72 5.62 -18.12
N GLN A 290 14.70 6.19 -19.32
CA GLN A 290 15.68 7.18 -19.74
C GLN A 290 15.20 8.59 -19.44
N THR A 291 16.13 9.45 -19.07
CA THR A 291 15.91 10.90 -19.09
C THR A 291 16.57 11.42 -20.35
N VAL A 292 15.79 12.01 -21.25
CA VAL A 292 16.30 12.64 -22.46
C VAL A 292 16.79 14.04 -22.10
N GLU A 293 18.05 14.34 -22.40
CA GLU A 293 18.61 15.69 -22.22
C GLU A 293 18.58 16.41 -23.56
N MET A 294 17.83 17.52 -23.64
CA MET A 294 17.68 18.31 -24.87
C MET A 294 17.88 19.78 -24.55
N ASN A 295 18.88 20.42 -25.14
CA ASN A 295 19.13 21.84 -24.96
C ASN A 295 18.73 22.59 -26.23
N PHE A 296 18.16 23.77 -26.08
CA PHE A 296 17.70 24.60 -27.20
C PHE A 296 18.42 25.94 -27.22
N LEU A 297 18.89 26.32 -28.40
CA LEU A 297 19.42 27.65 -28.68
C LEU A 297 18.42 28.36 -29.59
N MET A 298 17.65 29.28 -29.04
CA MET A 298 16.59 30.00 -29.75
C MET A 298 17.17 31.18 -30.53
N GLU A 299 16.74 31.34 -31.78
CA GLU A 299 17.09 32.49 -32.62
C GLU A 299 16.09 33.62 -32.43
N PRO A 300 16.54 34.86 -32.13
CA PRO A 300 15.64 36.01 -32.12
C PRO A 300 14.92 36.16 -33.46
N GLU A 301 13.64 36.46 -33.37
CA GLU A 301 12.85 36.84 -34.55
C GLU A 301 12.99 38.35 -34.69
N LEU A 302 13.72 38.77 -35.72
CA LEU A 302 13.84 40.19 -36.08
C LEU A 302 12.45 40.67 -36.52
N ASN A 303 11.79 41.42 -35.64
CA ASN A 303 10.61 42.22 -36.00
C ASN A 303 11.02 43.39 -36.89
#